data_AF-A0A350LWJ2-F1
#
_entry.id   AF-A0A350LWJ2-F1
#
_cell.length_a   1.000
_cell.length_b   1.000
_cell.length_c   1.000
_cell.angle_alpha   90.00
_cell.angle_beta   90.00
_cell.angle_gamma   90.00
#
_symmetry.space_group_name_H-M   'P 1'
#
loop_
_entity.id
_entity.type
_entity.pdbx_description
1 polymer ?
#
loop_
_entity_poly.entity_id
_entity_poly.type
_entity_poly.pdbx_seq_one_letter_code
_entity_poly.pdbx_strand_id
1 'polypeptide(L)'
;SDTLEFRSPTTTDHDKAVAERLAADLGVSIPEYAAEMFAAKSDVSAFSDAELLRMDSKEYEVGGKKFRVSVLETTAPATVLDRKASLMDSMTAVAAED
;
A
#
# COMPACT_ATOMS: atom_id res chain seq x y z
N SER A 1 2.34 4.92 -7.47
CA SER A 1 2.14 4.18 -6.20
C SER A 1 3.44 3.54 -5.76
N ASP A 2 3.96 2.57 -6.52
CA ASP A 2 5.11 1.73 -6.16
C ASP A 2 6.39 2.50 -5.81
N THR A 3 6.64 3.62 -6.48
CA THR A 3 7.80 4.47 -6.19
C THR A 3 7.61 5.39 -4.99
N LEU A 4 6.42 5.42 -4.39
CA LEU A 4 6.02 6.34 -3.33
C LEU A 4 6.36 7.81 -3.63
N GLU A 5 6.00 8.28 -4.84
CA GLU A 5 6.40 9.60 -5.35
C GLU A 5 7.93 9.74 -5.35
N PHE A 6 8.60 8.72 -5.89
CA PHE A 6 10.05 8.60 -5.97
C PHE A 6 10.81 8.54 -4.63
N ARG A 7 10.11 8.33 -3.51
CA ARG A 7 10.72 8.15 -2.18
C ARG A 7 11.09 6.70 -1.87
N SER A 8 10.54 5.73 -2.60
CA SER A 8 10.87 4.32 -2.43
C SER A 8 12.32 4.05 -2.84
N PRO A 9 13.08 3.24 -2.09
CA PRO A 9 14.44 2.84 -2.46
C PRO A 9 14.50 1.99 -3.73
N THR A 10 13.35 1.47 -4.21
CA THR A 10 13.25 0.73 -5.47
C THR A 10 13.19 1.65 -6.69
N THR A 11 13.05 2.97 -6.50
CA THR A 11 12.94 3.95 -7.58
C THR A 11 14.25 4.09 -8.35
N THR A 12 14.18 4.01 -9.67
CA THR A 12 15.29 4.24 -10.58
C THR A 12 15.15 5.57 -11.33
N ASP A 13 16.24 6.02 -11.96
CA ASP A 13 16.19 7.20 -12.84
C ASP A 13 15.31 6.98 -14.08
N HIS A 14 15.16 5.72 -14.52
CA HIS A 14 14.25 5.37 -15.61
C HIS A 14 12.79 5.62 -15.22
N ASP A 15 12.39 5.26 -14.00
CA ASP A 15 11.02 5.48 -13.50
C ASP A 15 10.66 6.96 -13.47
N LYS A 16 11.58 7.81 -13.01
CA LYS A 16 11.41 9.27 -12.99
C LYS A 16 11.24 9.82 -14.41
N ALA A 17 12.14 9.46 -15.33
CA ALA A 17 12.09 9.94 -16.70
C ALA A 17 10.80 9.55 -17.42
N VAL A 18 10.31 8.32 -17.21
CA VAL A 18 9.05 7.85 -17.79
C VAL A 18 7.87 8.62 -17.19
N ALA A 19 7.82 8.77 -15.87
CA ALA A 19 6.74 9.47 -15.20
C ALA A 19 6.68 10.96 -15.58
N GLU A 20 7.82 11.64 -15.66
CA GLU A 20 7.92 13.05 -16.08
C GLU A 20 7.43 13.24 -17.52
N ARG A 21 7.80 12.34 -18.44
CA ARG A 21 7.31 12.37 -19.82
C ARG A 21 5.79 12.20 -19.88
N LEU A 22 5.26 11.19 -19.17
CA LEU A 22 3.80 10.96 -19.12
C LEU A 22 3.05 12.14 -18.50
N ALA A 23 3.62 12.74 -17.46
CA ALA A 23 3.03 13.90 -16.81
C ALA A 23 2.96 15.12 -17.74
N ALA A 24 4.02 15.36 -18.52
CA ALA A 24 4.05 16.39 -19.54
C ALA A 24 3.01 16.13 -20.66
N ASP A 25 2.94 14.90 -21.16
CA ASP A 25 1.99 14.50 -22.21
C ASP A 25 0.52 14.66 -21.76
N LEU A 26 0.24 14.40 -20.49
CA LEU A 26 -1.11 14.48 -19.90
C LEU A 26 -1.43 15.84 -19.27
N GLY A 27 -0.44 16.74 -19.16
CA GLY A 27 -0.60 18.04 -18.49
C GLY A 27 -0.92 17.92 -16.99
N VAL A 28 -0.41 16.89 -16.32
CA VAL A 28 -0.64 16.64 -14.89
C VAL A 28 0.59 16.99 -14.06
N SER A 29 0.38 17.52 -12.86
CA SER A 29 1.43 17.73 -11.87
C SER A 29 1.65 16.45 -11.07
N ILE A 30 2.86 15.86 -11.14
CA ILE A 30 3.18 14.63 -10.39
C ILE A 30 2.97 14.80 -8.88
N PRO A 31 3.49 15.85 -8.22
CA PRO A 31 3.31 16.01 -6.78
C PRO A 31 1.84 16.16 -6.37
N GLU A 32 1.05 16.91 -7.14
CA GLU A 32 -0.38 17.12 -6.84
C GLU A 32 -1.16 15.82 -7.03
N TYR A 33 -0.96 15.14 -8.16
CA TYR A 33 -1.63 13.88 -8.45
C TYR A 33 -1.23 12.76 -7.46
N ALA A 34 0.04 12.74 -7.04
CA ALA A 34 0.50 11.82 -6.01
C ALA A 34 -0.16 12.10 -4.65
N ALA A 35 -0.29 13.36 -4.26
CA ALA A 35 -0.97 13.74 -3.02
C ALA A 35 -2.45 13.32 -3.01
N GLU A 36 -3.16 13.55 -4.12
CA GLU A 36 -4.55 13.09 -4.28
C GLU A 36 -4.65 11.57 -4.22
N MET A 37 -3.77 10.85 -4.93
CA MET A 37 -3.71 9.39 -4.93
C MET A 37 -3.44 8.84 -3.51
N PHE A 38 -2.50 9.42 -2.76
CA PHE A 38 -2.21 8.99 -1.39
C PHE A 38 -3.35 9.29 -0.43
N ALA A 39 -4.00 10.45 -0.54
CA ALA A 39 -5.17 10.77 0.26
C ALA A 39 -6.31 9.75 0.02
N ALA A 40 -6.59 9.44 -1.25
CA ALA A 40 -7.61 8.45 -1.61
C ALA A 40 -7.28 7.04 -1.08
N LYS A 41 -6.00 6.62 -1.14
CA LYS A 41 -5.55 5.33 -0.61
C LYS A 41 -5.52 5.24 0.92
N SER A 42 -5.37 6.37 1.60
CA SER A 42 -5.26 6.42 3.06
C SER A 42 -6.61 6.27 3.77
N ASP A 43 -7.72 6.47 3.06
CA ASP A 43 -9.06 6.25 3.61
C ASP A 43 -9.41 4.76 3.63
N VAL A 44 -9.06 4.13 4.75
CA VAL A 44 -9.29 2.72 5.03
C VAL A 44 -10.49 2.49 5.97
N SER A 45 -11.25 3.56 6.26
CA SER A 45 -12.30 3.54 7.29
C SER A 45 -13.47 2.64 6.93
N ALA A 46 -13.76 2.47 5.64
CA ALA A 46 -14.86 1.66 5.13
C ALA A 46 -14.56 0.15 5.09
N PHE A 47 -13.30 -0.26 5.22
CA PHE A 47 -12.91 -1.66 5.09
C PHE A 47 -12.84 -2.36 6.44
N SER A 48 -13.31 -3.60 6.50
CA SER A 48 -13.08 -4.50 7.63
C SER A 48 -11.60 -4.87 7.77
N ASP A 49 -11.19 -5.36 8.94
CA ASP A 49 -9.80 -5.78 9.16
C ASP A 49 -9.38 -6.92 8.23
N ALA A 50 -10.28 -7.87 7.95
CA ALA A 50 -10.02 -8.94 7.01
C ALA A 50 -9.82 -8.43 5.58
N GLU A 51 -10.60 -7.44 5.13
CA GLU A 51 -10.41 -6.81 3.81
C GLU A 51 -9.09 -6.04 3.76
N LEU A 52 -8.75 -5.30 4.81
CA LEU A 52 -7.48 -4.58 4.90
C LEU A 52 -6.27 -5.50 4.85
N LEU A 53 -6.33 -6.65 5.50
CA LEU A 53 -5.27 -7.65 5.46
C LEU A 53 -5.10 -8.28 4.08
N ARG A 54 -6.12 -8.24 3.22
CA ARG A 54 -6.07 -8.84 1.87
C ARG A 54 -5.83 -7.81 0.74
N MET A 55 -6.11 -6.54 0.99
CA MET A 55 -6.15 -5.47 -0.02
C MET A 55 -4.89 -5.34 -0.87
N ASP A 56 -3.73 -5.18 -0.22
CA ASP A 56 -2.41 -5.16 -0.88
C ASP A 56 -1.52 -6.17 -0.17
N SER A 57 -1.70 -7.43 -0.56
CA SER A 57 -1.04 -8.55 0.07
C SER A 57 -0.49 -9.54 -0.95
N LYS A 58 0.59 -10.21 -0.57
CA LYS A 58 1.22 -11.27 -1.36
C LYS A 58 1.51 -12.45 -0.45
N GLU A 59 1.29 -13.64 -1.00
CA GLU A 59 1.65 -14.90 -0.35
C GLU A 59 3.05 -15.33 -0.76
N TYR A 60 3.76 -15.92 0.19
CA TYR A 60 5.13 -16.37 0.03
C TYR A 60 5.29 -17.73 0.70
N GLU A 61 6.24 -18.51 0.17
CA GLU A 61 6.73 -19.72 0.82
C GLU A 61 8.26 -19.65 0.88
N VAL A 62 8.81 -19.75 2.09
CA VAL A 62 10.26 -19.75 2.31
C VAL A 62 10.61 -20.87 3.29
N GLY A 63 11.47 -21.79 2.87
CA GLY A 63 11.88 -22.93 3.71
C GLY A 63 10.72 -23.81 4.17
N GLY A 64 9.66 -23.95 3.36
CA GLY A 64 8.45 -24.71 3.70
C GLY A 64 7.48 -23.99 4.65
N LYS A 65 7.79 -22.75 5.06
CA LYS A 65 6.86 -21.89 5.81
C LYS A 65 6.10 -21.00 4.83
N LYS A 66 4.78 -21.16 4.80
CA LYS A 66 3.86 -20.24 4.11
C LYS A 66 3.54 -19.04 5.00
N PHE A 67 3.54 -17.85 4.41
CA PHE A 67 3.16 -16.62 5.09
C PHE A 67 2.65 -15.59 4.07
N ARG A 68 1.90 -14.62 4.57
CA ARG A 68 1.43 -13.47 3.82
C ARG A 68 2.11 -12.21 4.32
N VAL A 69 2.43 -11.29 3.41
CA VAL A 69 2.85 -9.93 3.76
C VAL A 69 1.83 -8.97 3.18
N SER A 70 1.22 -8.17 4.05
CA SER A 70 0.24 -7.15 3.68
C SER A 70 0.81 -5.77 3.97
N VAL A 71 0.62 -4.84 3.03
CA VAL A 71 1.10 -3.47 3.12
C VAL A 71 -0.10 -2.54 3.13
N LEU A 72 -0.08 -1.54 4.01
CA LEU A 72 -1.02 -0.43 3.98
C LEU A 72 -0.24 0.87 3.82
N GLU A 73 -0.54 1.61 2.77
CA GLU A 73 -0.01 2.95 2.53
C GLU A 73 -0.97 3.97 3.16
N THR A 74 -0.51 4.76 4.13
CA THR A 74 -1.35 5.79 4.76
C THR A 74 -0.55 7.04 5.11
N THR A 75 -1.16 8.21 4.92
CA THR A 75 -0.68 9.50 5.44
C THR A 75 -1.14 9.75 6.88
N ALA A 76 -2.05 8.92 7.41
CA ALA A 76 -2.63 9.02 8.74
C ALA A 76 -2.40 7.72 9.54
N PRO A 77 -1.16 7.43 9.98
CA PRO A 77 -0.82 6.14 10.60
C PRO A 77 -1.64 5.79 11.85
N ALA A 78 -2.11 6.80 12.59
CA ALA A 78 -2.96 6.60 13.76
C ALA A 78 -4.24 5.79 13.44
N THR A 79 -4.88 6.03 12.28
CA THR A 79 -6.14 5.34 11.93
C THR A 79 -5.97 3.83 11.78
N VAL A 80 -4.80 3.37 11.37
CA VAL A 80 -4.45 1.95 11.27
C VAL A 80 -3.94 1.42 12.62
N LEU A 81 -3.10 2.19 13.30
CA LEU A 81 -2.50 1.78 14.58
C LEU A 81 -3.53 1.66 15.70
N ASP A 82 -4.59 2.47 15.70
CA ASP A 82 -5.70 2.37 16.64
C ASP A 82 -6.49 1.06 16.47
N ARG A 83 -6.44 0.45 15.28
CA ARG A 83 -7.05 -0.86 14.96
C ARG A 83 -6.12 -2.04 15.24
N LYS A 84 -4.90 -1.81 15.75
CA LYS A 84 -3.85 -2.84 15.87
C LYS A 84 -4.32 -4.13 16.53
N ALA A 85 -5.04 -4.05 17.65
CA ALA A 85 -5.50 -5.24 18.38
C ALA A 85 -6.43 -6.09 17.50
N SER A 86 -7.44 -5.46 16.90
CA SER A 86 -8.42 -6.12 16.04
C SER A 86 -7.80 -6.66 14.75
N LEU A 87 -6.84 -5.94 14.17
CA LEU A 87 -6.03 -6.42 13.04
C LEU A 87 -5.22 -7.66 13.41
N MET A 88 -4.56 -7.69 14.58
CA MET A 88 -3.81 -8.85 15.05
C MET A 88 -4.69 -10.07 15.28
N ASP A 89 -5.89 -9.88 15.83
CA ASP A 89 -6.84 -10.97 16.03
C ASP A 89 -7.30 -11.51 14.67
N SER A 90 -7.64 -10.61 13.74
CA SER A 90 -8.07 -10.95 12.38
C SER A 90 -6.98 -11.68 11.57
N MET A 91 -5.70 -11.36 11.78
CA MET A 91 -4.58 -12.07 11.14
C MET A 91 -4.60 -13.58 11.39
N THR A 92 -5.04 -14.00 12.59
CA THR A 92 -5.11 -15.43 12.94
C THR A 92 -6.19 -16.15 12.14
N ALA A 93 -7.35 -15.52 11.98
CA ALA A 93 -8.45 -16.05 11.17
C ALA A 93 -8.07 -16.10 9.69
N VAL A 94 -7.54 -15.00 9.15
CA VAL A 94 -7.11 -14.91 7.74
C VAL A 94 -6.04 -15.96 7.42
N ALA A 95 -5.06 -16.17 8.31
CA ALA A 95 -4.01 -17.17 8.11
C ALA A 95 -4.49 -18.63 8.23
N ALA A 96 -5.68 -18.88 8.76
CA ALA A 96 -6.29 -20.20 8.78
C ALA A 96 -7.17 -20.46 7.54
N GLU A 97 -7.71 -19.39 6.94
CA GLU A 97 -8.54 -19.43 5.74
C GLU A 97 -7.72 -19.56 4.44
N ASP A 98 -6.55 -18.92 4.40
CA ASP A 98 -5.67 -18.78 3.22
C ASP A 98 -4.34 -19.55 3.41
#